data_AF-A0A2M7S5K3-F1
#
_entry.id   AF-A0A2M7S5K3-F1
#
_cell.length_a   1.000
_cell.length_b   1.000
_cell.length_c   1.000
_cell.angle_alpha   90.00
_cell.angle_beta   90.00
_cell.angle_gamma   90.00
#
_symmetry.space_group_name_H-M   'P 1'
#
loop_
_entity.id
_entity.type
_entity.pdbx_description
1 polymer ?
#
loop_
_entity_poly.entity_id
_entity_poly.type
_entity_poly.pdbx_seq_one_letter_code
_entity_poly.pdbx_strand_id
1 'polypeptide(L)'
;MGMGNFIGNFVKRLTVKEIVKKLPNASKENLVALAKIAEKIASLPEDKEKAKIVGEMFQNDHPSLIYAKKILGKLAPNCRDKFAVNLMVNHLLINNGVREKFRRKEIQC
;
A
#
# COMPACT_ATOMS: atom_id res chain seq x y z
N MET A 1 14.32 -17.29 -12.55
CA MET A 1 13.23 -16.56 -11.87
C MET A 1 12.00 -17.47 -11.88
N GLY A 2 11.56 -17.99 -10.73
CA GLY A 2 10.59 -19.09 -10.66
C GLY A 2 9.13 -18.67 -10.81
N MET A 3 8.32 -19.54 -11.40
CA MET A 3 6.88 -19.40 -11.66
C MET A 3 6.06 -18.99 -10.43
N GLY A 4 6.48 -19.38 -9.21
CA GLY A 4 5.85 -18.98 -7.95
C GLY A 4 5.91 -17.48 -7.63
N ASN A 5 7.00 -16.79 -8.00
CA ASN A 5 7.10 -15.33 -7.82
C ASN A 5 6.18 -14.57 -8.79
N PHE A 6 5.90 -15.15 -9.96
CA PHE A 6 5.01 -14.55 -10.95
C PHE A 6 3.55 -14.57 -10.46
N ILE A 7 3.08 -15.72 -9.96
CA ILE A 7 1.73 -15.87 -9.40
C ILE A 7 1.55 -14.97 -8.18
N GLY A 8 2.52 -14.95 -7.26
CA GLY A 8 2.46 -14.10 -6.07
C GLY A 8 2.39 -12.60 -6.40
N ASN A 9 3.14 -12.14 -7.39
CA ASN A 9 3.10 -10.74 -7.84
C ASN A 9 1.79 -10.40 -8.57
N PHE A 10 1.23 -11.35 -9.34
CA PHE A 10 -0.05 -11.17 -10.00
C PHE A 10 -1.19 -10.99 -8.99
N VAL A 11 -1.25 -11.85 -7.96
CA VAL A 11 -2.23 -11.74 -6.88
C VAL A 11 -2.08 -10.40 -6.15
N LYS A 12 -0.86 -9.98 -5.79
CA LYS A 12 -0.60 -8.66 -5.19
C LYS A 12 -1.16 -7.51 -6.04
N ARG A 13 -0.96 -7.57 -7.37
CA ARG A 13 -1.50 -6.55 -8.28
C ARG A 13 -3.03 -6.48 -8.24
N LEU A 14 -3.70 -7.62 -8.31
CA LEU A 14 -5.16 -7.67 -8.28
C LEU A 14 -5.71 -7.15 -6.96
N THR A 15 -5.16 -7.61 -5.83
CA THR A 15 -5.60 -7.19 -4.49
C THR A 15 -5.44 -5.69 -4.29
N VAL A 16 -4.26 -5.13 -4.62
CA VAL A 16 -4.00 -3.70 -4.45
C VAL A 16 -4.87 -2.85 -5.37
N LYS A 17 -5.09 -3.29 -6.60
CA LYS A 17 -5.99 -2.62 -7.55
C LYS A 17 -7.40 -2.50 -6.98
N GLU A 18 -7.93 -3.57 -6.42
CA GLU A 18 -9.26 -3.56 -5.81
C GLU A 18 -9.32 -2.68 -4.54
N ILE A 19 -8.28 -2.69 -3.70
CA ILE A 19 -8.20 -1.80 -2.54
C ILE A 19 -8.21 -0.32 -2.98
N VAL A 20 -7.38 0.05 -3.96
CA VAL A 20 -7.29 1.45 -4.46
C VAL A 20 -8.58 1.91 -5.13
N LYS A 21 -9.31 1.00 -5.79
CA LYS A 21 -10.63 1.33 -6.34
C LYS A 21 -11.68 1.62 -5.26
N LYS A 22 -11.64 0.90 -4.14
CA LYS A 22 -12.61 1.03 -3.03
C LYS A 22 -12.26 2.17 -2.06
N LEU A 23 -10.99 2.55 -1.98
CA LEU A 23 -10.46 3.58 -1.08
C LEU A 23 -11.21 4.92 -1.09
N PRO A 24 -11.59 5.51 -2.25
CA PRO A 24 -12.31 6.79 -2.29
C PRO A 24 -13.65 6.78 -1.55
N ASN A 25 -14.37 5.65 -1.62
CA ASN A 25 -15.73 5.51 -1.11
C ASN A 25 -15.78 4.76 0.24
N ALA A 26 -14.64 4.31 0.75
CA ALA A 26 -14.58 3.61 2.03
C ALA A 26 -14.95 4.57 3.17
N SER A 27 -15.77 4.10 4.11
CA SER A 27 -16.07 4.85 5.33
C SER A 27 -14.82 5.01 6.20
N LYS A 28 -14.84 5.99 7.10
CA LYS A 28 -13.74 6.24 8.03
C LYS A 28 -13.47 5.03 8.91
N GLU A 29 -14.53 4.41 9.41
CA GLU A 29 -14.50 3.23 10.29
C GLU A 29 -13.83 2.05 9.57
N ASN A 30 -14.16 1.83 8.30
CA ASN A 30 -13.57 0.77 7.49
C ASN A 30 -12.06 0.99 7.25
N LEU A 31 -11.64 2.25 7.07
CA LEU A 31 -10.22 2.58 6.88
C LEU A 31 -9.41 2.41 8.16
N VAL A 32 -9.98 2.82 9.30
CA VAL A 32 -9.38 2.59 10.62
C VAL A 32 -9.31 1.08 10.92
N ALA A 33 -10.36 0.32 10.60
CA ALA A 33 -10.37 -1.13 10.77
C ALA A 33 -9.31 -1.82 9.90
N LEU A 34 -9.18 -1.41 8.63
CA LEU A 34 -8.14 -1.91 7.73
C LEU A 34 -6.73 -1.62 8.26
N ALA A 35 -6.48 -0.42 8.80
CA ALA A 35 -5.20 -0.08 9.41
C ALA A 35 -4.88 -0.96 10.63
N LYS A 36 -5.87 -1.21 11.52
CA LYS A 36 -5.72 -2.12 12.67
C LYS A 36 -5.46 -3.57 12.23
N ILE A 37 -6.09 -4.02 11.16
CA ILE A 37 -5.82 -5.35 10.59
C ILE A 37 -4.38 -5.41 10.05
N ALA A 38 -3.95 -4.38 9.32
CA ALA A 38 -2.59 -4.30 8.79
C ALA A 38 -1.54 -4.29 9.92
N GLU A 39 -1.79 -3.56 11.00
CA GLU A 39 -0.95 -3.55 12.20
C GLU A 39 -0.82 -4.95 12.82
N LYS A 40 -1.92 -5.71 12.91
CA LYS A 40 -1.89 -7.09 13.47
C LYS A 40 -1.13 -8.08 12.58
N ILE A 41 -1.21 -7.92 11.27
CA ILE A 41 -0.59 -8.85 10.30
C ILE A 41 0.89 -8.54 10.08
N ALA A 42 1.29 -7.26 10.22
CA ALA A 42 2.68 -6.86 10.04
C ALA A 42 3.61 -7.60 11.01
N SER A 43 4.67 -8.22 10.49
CA SER A 43 5.61 -9.00 11.30
C SER A 43 6.72 -8.13 11.90
N LEU A 44 7.08 -7.02 11.24
CA LEU A 44 8.15 -6.12 11.66
C LEU A 44 7.60 -4.98 12.55
N PRO A 45 8.27 -4.63 13.67
CA PRO A 45 7.83 -3.56 14.57
C PRO A 45 7.62 -2.22 13.85
N GLU A 46 8.54 -1.86 12.96
CA GLU A 46 8.48 -0.63 12.17
C GLU A 46 7.23 -0.56 11.28
N ASP A 47 6.82 -1.69 10.71
CA ASP A 47 5.65 -1.74 9.84
C ASP A 47 4.34 -1.74 10.64
N LYS A 48 4.35 -2.31 11.85
CA LYS A 48 3.25 -2.17 12.81
C LYS A 48 3.05 -0.70 13.18
N GLU A 49 4.12 0.00 13.52
CA GLU A 49 4.08 1.41 13.91
C GLU A 49 3.58 2.31 12.77
N LYS A 50 4.06 2.09 11.53
CA LYS A 50 3.52 2.78 10.35
C LYS A 50 2.03 2.54 10.18
N ALA A 51 1.56 1.29 10.32
CA ALA A 51 0.14 0.97 10.19
C ALA A 51 -0.71 1.63 11.27
N LYS A 52 -0.21 1.68 12.52
CA LYS A 52 -0.83 2.40 13.63
C LYS A 52 -0.96 3.90 13.35
N ILE A 53 0.14 4.55 12.94
CA ILE A 53 0.15 5.99 12.59
C ILE A 53 -0.89 6.28 11.50
N VAL A 54 -0.92 5.46 10.44
CA VAL A 54 -1.92 5.63 9.37
C VAL A 54 -3.35 5.47 9.89
N GLY A 55 -3.59 4.51 10.80
CA GLY A 55 -4.88 4.33 11.46
C GLY A 55 -5.31 5.55 12.28
N GLU A 56 -4.39 6.12 13.07
CA GLU A 56 -4.62 7.34 13.84
C GLU A 56 -4.89 8.54 12.92
N MET A 57 -4.16 8.67 11.81
CA MET A 57 -4.41 9.71 10.81
C MET A 57 -5.79 9.58 10.17
N PHE A 58 -6.29 8.37 9.93
CA PHE A 58 -7.67 8.16 9.48
C PHE A 58 -8.67 8.52 10.57
N GLN A 59 -8.39 8.19 11.84
CA GLN A 59 -9.26 8.49 12.96
C GLN A 59 -9.37 10.00 13.25
N ASN A 60 -8.28 10.74 13.04
CA ASN A 60 -8.21 12.18 13.28
C ASN A 60 -8.57 13.03 12.05
N ASP A 61 -9.09 12.41 10.98
CA ASP A 61 -9.45 13.11 9.74
C ASP A 61 -8.29 13.96 9.19
N HIS A 62 -7.09 13.38 9.20
CA HIS A 62 -5.89 14.11 8.82
C HIS A 62 -5.99 14.61 7.37
N PRO A 63 -5.72 15.91 7.10
CA PRO A 63 -5.99 16.52 5.80
C PRO A 63 -5.37 15.75 4.62
N SER A 64 -4.15 15.24 4.79
CA SER A 64 -3.47 14.47 3.74
C SER A 64 -4.26 13.25 3.27
N LEU A 65 -4.93 12.53 4.17
CA LEU A 65 -5.69 11.33 3.84
C LEU A 65 -7.06 11.67 3.23
N ILE A 66 -7.68 12.76 3.68
CA ILE A 66 -8.90 13.30 3.05
C ILE A 66 -8.59 13.68 1.59
N TYR A 67 -7.51 14.43 1.36
CA TYR A 67 -7.09 14.81 0.02
C TYR A 67 -6.73 13.59 -0.82
N ALA A 68 -6.00 12.62 -0.28
CA ALA A 68 -5.66 11.39 -0.98
C ALA A 68 -6.92 10.65 -1.45
N LYS A 69 -7.93 10.47 -0.58
CA LYS A 69 -9.22 9.85 -0.95
C LYS A 69 -9.92 10.65 -2.06
N LYS A 70 -9.99 11.97 -1.91
CA LYS A 70 -10.65 12.86 -2.88
C LYS A 70 -9.97 12.84 -4.25
N ILE A 71 -8.64 12.86 -4.28
CA ILE A 71 -7.85 12.77 -5.51
C ILE A 71 -8.08 11.40 -6.17
N LEU A 72 -7.99 10.31 -5.40
CA LEU A 72 -8.23 8.96 -5.91
C LEU A 72 -9.66 8.79 -6.46
N GLY A 73 -10.65 9.48 -5.89
CA GLY A 73 -12.03 9.49 -6.39
C GLY A 73 -12.23 10.29 -7.68
N LYS A 74 -11.37 11.28 -7.93
CA LYS A 74 -11.43 12.13 -9.14
C LYS A 74 -10.65 11.58 -10.33
N LEU A 75 -9.75 10.63 -10.10
CA LEU A 75 -8.97 10.01 -11.17
C LEU A 75 -9.88 9.17 -12.07
N ALA A 76 -9.66 9.27 -13.39
CA ALA A 76 -10.27 8.36 -14.36
C ALA A 76 -9.92 6.90 -14.00
N PRO A 77 -10.83 5.93 -14.17
CA PRO A 77 -10.61 4.54 -13.74
C PRO A 77 -9.30 3.93 -14.22
N ASN A 78 -8.95 4.15 -15.50
CA ASN A 78 -7.70 3.65 -16.10
C ASN A 78 -6.45 4.29 -15.47
N CYS A 79 -6.52 5.59 -15.14
CA CYS A 79 -5.43 6.31 -14.49
C CYS A 79 -5.25 5.83 -13.05
N ARG A 80 -6.34 5.65 -12.31
CA ARG A 80 -6.32 5.11 -10.95
C ARG A 80 -5.76 3.69 -10.91
N ASP A 81 -6.13 2.85 -11.87
CA ASP A 81 -5.62 1.49 -12.01
C ASP A 81 -4.11 1.48 -12.26
N LYS A 82 -3.61 2.31 -13.19
CA LYS A 82 -2.17 2.45 -13.44
C LYS A 82 -1.43 3.01 -12.21
N PHE A 83 -2.02 3.99 -11.53
CA PHE A 83 -1.46 4.54 -10.29
C PHE A 83 -1.30 3.45 -9.22
N ALA A 84 -2.34 2.64 -8.99
CA ALA A 84 -2.31 1.53 -8.05
C ALA A 84 -1.18 0.53 -8.39
N VAL A 85 -1.07 0.12 -9.65
CA VAL A 85 -0.05 -0.86 -10.06
C VAL A 85 1.35 -0.27 -9.97
N ASN A 86 1.56 0.96 -10.43
CA ASN A 86 2.91 1.52 -10.51
C ASN A 86 3.44 1.96 -9.15
N LEU A 87 2.68 2.75 -8.40
CA LEU A 87 3.15 3.25 -7.12
C LEU A 87 3.04 2.18 -6.03
N MET A 88 1.85 1.61 -5.85
CA MET A 88 1.60 0.73 -4.71
C MET A 88 2.24 -0.65 -4.91
N VAL A 89 2.17 -1.22 -6.12
CA VAL A 89 2.70 -2.57 -6.35
C VAL A 89 4.17 -2.55 -6.77
N ASN A 90 4.48 -1.89 -7.88
CA ASN A 90 5.83 -1.95 -8.43
C ASN A 90 6.81 -1.20 -7.51
N HIS A 91 6.49 0.03 -7.09
CA HIS A 91 7.43 0.83 -6.32
C HIS A 91 7.48 0.46 -4.83
N LEU A 92 6.34 0.30 -4.15
CA LEU A 92 6.28 0.04 -2.71
C LEU A 92 6.39 -1.44 -2.34
N LEU A 93 5.66 -2.35 -3.01
CA LEU A 93 5.63 -3.76 -2.60
C LEU A 93 6.72 -4.63 -3.24
N ILE A 94 7.03 -4.42 -4.52
CA ILE A 94 7.99 -5.28 -5.26
C ILE A 94 9.40 -4.70 -5.19
N ASN A 95 9.59 -3.46 -5.64
CA ASN A 95 10.92 -2.88 -5.77
C ASN A 95 11.56 -2.50 -4.43
N ASN A 96 10.82 -2.45 -3.33
CA ASN A 96 11.41 -2.19 -2.02
C ASN A 96 12.39 -3.29 -1.61
N GLY A 97 12.02 -4.56 -1.80
CA GLY A 97 12.92 -5.69 -1.53
C GLY A 97 14.13 -5.72 -2.47
N VAL A 98 13.98 -5.21 -3.70
CA VAL A 98 15.09 -5.07 -4.64
C VAL A 98 16.06 -3.98 -4.17
N ARG A 99 15.56 -2.80 -3.81
CA ARG A 99 16.38 -1.69 -3.26
C ARG A 99 17.12 -2.09 -2.00
N GLU A 100 16.47 -2.83 -1.09
CA GLU A 100 17.11 -3.36 0.11
C GLU A 100 18.25 -4.34 -0.21
N LYS A 101 18.06 -5.22 -1.19
CA LYS A 101 19.13 -6.13 -1.64
C LYS A 101 20.31 -5.38 -2.24
N PHE A 102 20.06 -4.30 -2.99
CA PHE A 102 21.13 -3.43 -3.50
C PHE A 102 21.87 -2.73 -2.36
N ARG A 103 21.16 -2.08 -1.43
CA ARG A 103 21.77 -1.44 -0.25
C ARG A 103 22.68 -2.38 0.54
N ARG A 104 22.22 -3.60 0.81
CA ARG A 104 23.02 -4.60 1.54
C ARG A 104 24.29 -5.00 0.79
N LYS A 105 24.25 -5.05 -0.53
CA LYS A 105 25.44 -5.35 -1.35
C LYS A 105 26.45 -4.21 -1.34
N GLU A 106 26.01 -2.96 -1.39
CA GLU A 106 26.90 -1.79 -1.36
C GLU A 106 27.57 -1.59 0.00
N ILE A 107 26.89 -1.93 1.11
CA ILE A 107 27.47 -1.86 2.47
C ILE A 107 28.51 -2.98 2.73
N GLN A 108 28.51 -4.02 1.90
CA GLN A 108 29.42 -5.18 2.02
C GLN A 108 30.71 -5.03 1.20
N CYS A 109 30.88 -3.93 0.46
CA CYS A 109 32.10 -3.57 -0.27
C CYS A 109 32.99 -2.64 0.56
#